data_AF-A0A6G3Z3Q8-F1
#
_entry.id   AF-A0A6G3Z3Q8-F1
#
_cell.length_a   1.000
_cell.length_b   1.000
_cell.length_c   1.000
_cell.angle_alpha   90.00
_cell.angle_beta   90.00
_cell.angle_gamma   90.00
#
_symmetry.space_group_name_H-M   'P 1'
#
loop_
_entity.id
_entity.type
_entity.pdbx_description
1 polymer ?
#
loop_
_entity_poly.entity_id
_entity_poly.type
_entity_poly.pdbx_seq_one_letter_code
_entity_poly.pdbx_strand_id
1 'polypeptide(L)'
;IEVTYEAIRKWCKKFAQAYANQIRRRRPKPADKWHLDEVVITIKGQPYYLWRAVDAEGQVLDILMQPHRDKRAAKKFFRKLLKSTGVAPRVIVTDKLRSYGAAKKELVPGIEHRQHKGLNNRAENSHRPTRVRERRMGRFKSPGGAQQFLAAFDPIRSYFHPHQHRQSATEYRATMRQRLSDWRQFTRLASVA
;
A
#
# COMPACT_ATOMS: atom_id res chain seq x y z
N ILE A 1 -10.89 -24.06 -21.78
CA ILE A 1 -11.29 -22.64 -21.64
C ILE A 1 -10.05 -21.80 -21.93
N GLU A 2 -10.03 -21.06 -23.03
CA GLU A 2 -8.95 -20.13 -23.34
C GLU A 2 -9.24 -18.78 -22.68
N VAL A 3 -8.29 -18.27 -21.89
CA VAL A 3 -8.47 -17.04 -21.13
C VAL A 3 -7.55 -15.96 -21.71
N THR A 4 -8.15 -14.94 -22.32
CA THR A 4 -7.39 -13.83 -22.89
C THR A 4 -6.88 -12.87 -21.81
N TYR A 5 -5.83 -12.11 -22.12
CA TYR A 5 -5.33 -11.05 -21.24
C TYR A 5 -6.42 -10.01 -20.90
N GLU A 6 -7.28 -9.65 -21.87
CA GLU A 6 -8.39 -8.73 -21.62
C GLU A 6 -9.45 -9.30 -20.68
N ALA A 7 -9.70 -10.63 -20.72
CA ALA A 7 -10.57 -11.27 -19.73
C ALA A 7 -10.00 -11.13 -18.31
N ILE A 8 -8.71 -11.41 -18.13
CA ILE A 8 -8.01 -11.23 -16.84
C ILE A 8 -8.08 -9.77 -16.39
N ARG A 9 -7.83 -8.82 -17.29
CA ARG A 9 -7.90 -7.38 -17.00
C ARG A 9 -9.30 -6.96 -16.54
N LYS A 10 -10.35 -7.41 -17.23
CA LYS A 10 -11.75 -7.15 -16.87
C LYS A 10 -12.09 -7.73 -15.50
N TRP A 11 -11.65 -8.95 -15.19
CA TRP A 11 -11.84 -9.55 -13.87
C TRP A 11 -11.12 -8.78 -12.77
N CYS A 12 -9.86 -8.38 -12.98
CA CYS A 12 -9.15 -7.53 -12.03
C CYS A 12 -9.89 -6.21 -11.79
N LYS A 13 -10.41 -5.57 -12.85
CA LYS A 13 -11.18 -4.32 -12.72
C LYS A 13 -12.48 -4.53 -11.94
N LYS A 14 -13.17 -5.66 -12.16
CA LYS A 14 -14.44 -5.98 -11.52
C LYS A 14 -14.27 -6.36 -10.05
N PHE A 15 -13.34 -7.26 -9.75
CA PHE A 15 -13.29 -7.95 -8.45
C PHE A 15 -12.17 -7.49 -7.51
N ALA A 16 -11.01 -7.06 -8.04
CA ALA A 16 -9.82 -6.90 -7.21
C ALA A 16 -10.01 -5.84 -6.10
N GLN A 17 -10.75 -4.77 -6.38
CA GLN A 17 -11.04 -3.74 -5.39
C GLN A 17 -11.95 -4.26 -4.27
N ALA A 18 -12.96 -5.08 -4.60
CA ALA A 18 -13.83 -5.70 -3.60
C ALA A 18 -13.03 -6.64 -2.68
N TYR A 19 -12.16 -7.48 -3.24
CA TYR A 19 -11.28 -8.36 -2.46
C TYR A 19 -10.33 -7.57 -1.56
N ALA A 20 -9.70 -6.52 -2.10
CA ALA A 20 -8.82 -5.66 -1.32
C ALA A 20 -9.57 -4.94 -0.18
N ASN A 21 -10.85 -4.58 -0.38
CA ASN A 21 -11.68 -4.00 0.68
C ASN A 21 -12.01 -5.01 1.77
N GLN A 22 -12.30 -6.26 1.43
CA GLN A 22 -12.52 -7.32 2.43
C GLN A 22 -11.25 -7.60 3.25
N ILE A 23 -10.08 -7.66 2.59
CA ILE A 23 -8.78 -7.78 3.27
C ILE A 23 -8.56 -6.60 4.22
N ARG A 24 -8.83 -5.36 3.77
CA ARG A 24 -8.71 -4.16 4.62
C ARG A 24 -9.61 -4.20 5.85
N ARG A 25 -10.85 -4.69 5.70
CA ARG A 25 -11.81 -4.80 6.81
C ARG A 25 -11.39 -5.80 7.88
N ARG A 26 -10.77 -6.92 7.49
CA ARG A 26 -10.30 -7.96 8.42
C ARG A 26 -8.87 -7.73 8.93
N ARG A 27 -8.28 -6.60 8.58
CA ARG A 27 -6.89 -6.31 8.92
C ARG A 27 -6.75 -6.05 10.43
N PRO A 28 -5.71 -6.59 11.09
CA PRO A 28 -5.42 -6.20 12.46
C PRO A 28 -5.06 -4.71 12.53
N LYS A 29 -5.16 -4.13 13.73
CA LYS A 29 -4.72 -2.77 13.98
C LYS A 29 -3.25 -2.61 13.53
N PRO A 30 -2.90 -1.53 12.80
CA PRO A 30 -1.53 -1.20 12.46
C PRO A 30 -0.65 -1.05 13.70
N ALA A 31 0.65 -1.32 13.60
CA ALA A 31 1.55 -0.88 14.67
C ALA A 31 1.64 0.63 14.77
N ASP A 32 2.13 1.08 15.92
CA ASP A 32 2.24 2.48 16.33
C ASP A 32 3.40 3.24 15.67
N LYS A 33 4.28 2.56 14.93
CA LYS A 33 5.38 3.17 14.19
C LYS A 33 5.13 3.06 12.69
N TRP A 34 5.02 4.20 12.02
CA TRP A 34 4.75 4.29 10.60
C TRP A 34 5.96 4.80 9.84
N HIS A 35 6.23 4.22 8.68
CA HIS A 35 7.24 4.64 7.73
C HIS A 35 6.56 5.14 6.46
N LEU A 36 6.86 6.38 6.07
CA LEU A 36 6.28 7.05 4.92
C LEU A 36 7.39 7.39 3.92
N ASP A 37 7.12 7.11 2.66
CA ASP A 37 8.05 7.39 1.57
C ASP A 37 7.29 7.65 0.26
N GLU A 38 7.98 8.29 -0.67
CA GLU A 38 7.46 8.57 -2.00
C GLU A 38 8.44 8.15 -3.08
N VAL A 39 7.92 7.61 -4.18
CA VAL A 39 8.74 7.27 -5.36
C VAL A 39 8.17 7.89 -6.60
N VAL A 40 9.06 8.26 -7.53
CA VAL A 40 8.67 8.77 -8.84
C VAL A 40 8.25 7.61 -9.76
N ILE A 41 7.07 7.72 -10.35
CA ILE A 41 6.56 6.85 -11.41
C ILE A 41 6.33 7.70 -12.65
N THR A 42 7.02 7.38 -13.74
CA THR A 42 6.87 8.11 -15.01
C THR A 42 5.72 7.53 -15.82
N ILE A 43 4.72 8.36 -16.13
CA ILE A 43 3.54 7.99 -16.90
C ILE A 43 3.45 8.91 -18.11
N LYS A 44 3.52 8.36 -19.32
CA LYS A 44 3.51 9.12 -20.59
C LYS A 44 4.51 10.29 -20.59
N GLY A 45 5.73 10.04 -20.12
CA GLY A 45 6.81 11.05 -20.06
C GLY A 45 6.70 12.03 -18.90
N GLN A 46 5.61 12.04 -18.12
CA GLN A 46 5.40 12.96 -17.01
C GLN A 46 5.66 12.27 -15.67
N PRO A 47 6.35 12.94 -14.72
CA PRO A 47 6.60 12.38 -13.39
C PRO A 47 5.33 12.47 -12.52
N TYR A 48 5.00 11.36 -11.87
CA TYR A 48 4.03 11.30 -10.78
C TYR A 48 4.70 10.74 -9.53
N TYR A 49 4.15 11.04 -8.37
CA TYR A 49 4.66 10.62 -7.07
C TYR A 49 3.70 9.61 -6.45
N LEU A 50 4.19 8.39 -6.20
CA LEU A 50 3.50 7.37 -5.42
C LEU A 50 3.90 7.55 -3.96
N TRP A 51 2.99 8.11 -3.17
CA TRP A 51 3.11 8.19 -1.72
C TRP A 51 2.68 6.87 -1.11
N ARG A 52 3.44 6.36 -0.15
CA ARG A 52 3.18 5.08 0.53
C ARG A 52 3.45 5.20 2.02
N ALA A 53 2.60 4.53 2.80
CA ALA A 53 2.76 4.36 4.23
C ALA A 53 2.74 2.87 4.56
N VAL A 54 3.67 2.44 5.39
CA VAL A 54 3.73 1.09 5.95
C VAL A 54 3.96 1.17 7.46
N ASP A 55 3.49 0.19 8.23
CA ASP A 55 3.86 0.08 9.64
C ASP A 55 5.21 -0.65 9.83
N ALA A 56 5.61 -0.82 11.09
CA ALA A 56 6.86 -1.47 11.50
C ALA A 56 6.94 -2.94 11.05
N GLU A 57 5.80 -3.62 10.95
CA GLU A 57 5.68 -5.01 10.53
C GLU A 57 5.83 -5.11 9.01
N GLY A 58 5.56 -4.03 8.26
CA GLY A 58 5.61 -3.97 6.81
C GLY A 58 4.24 -4.05 6.14
N GLN A 59 3.19 -3.87 6.92
CA GLN A 59 1.82 -3.80 6.46
C GLN A 59 1.60 -2.46 5.74
N VAL A 60 1.16 -2.49 4.48
CA VAL A 60 0.87 -1.27 3.68
C VAL A 60 -0.39 -0.59 4.17
N LEU A 61 -0.27 0.51 4.89
CA LEU A 61 -1.39 1.25 5.48
C LEU A 61 -2.19 1.99 4.43
N ASP A 62 -1.50 2.78 3.61
CA ASP A 62 -2.13 3.50 2.52
C ASP A 62 -1.16 3.85 1.40
N ILE A 63 -1.73 4.12 0.22
CA ILE A 63 -1.04 4.55 -0.98
C ILE A 63 -1.83 5.65 -1.70
N LEU A 64 -1.10 6.58 -2.32
CA LEU A 64 -1.73 7.65 -3.10
C LEU A 64 -0.81 8.12 -4.24
N MET A 65 -1.34 8.08 -5.46
CA MET A 65 -0.73 8.69 -6.63
C MET A 65 -1.06 10.19 -6.69
N GLN A 66 -0.04 11.03 -6.81
CA GLN A 66 -0.20 12.49 -6.90
C GLN A 66 0.74 13.08 -7.97
N PRO A 67 0.37 14.20 -8.62
CA PRO A 67 1.25 14.88 -9.58
C PRO A 67 2.39 15.65 -8.90
N HIS A 68 2.28 15.97 -7.61
CA HIS A 68 3.24 16.79 -6.88
C HIS A 68 3.73 16.11 -5.59
N ARG A 69 4.91 16.54 -5.13
CA ARG A 69 5.52 16.16 -3.84
C ARG A 69 5.57 17.30 -2.81
N ASP A 70 4.69 18.29 -2.96
CA ASP A 70 4.64 19.50 -2.13
C ASP A 70 3.90 19.27 -0.79
N LYS A 71 3.84 20.33 0.04
CA LYS A 71 3.11 20.33 1.32
C LYS A 71 1.63 19.98 1.15
N ARG A 72 0.96 20.44 0.08
CA ARG A 72 -0.47 20.18 -0.16
C ARG A 72 -0.70 18.70 -0.43
N ALA A 73 0.16 18.08 -1.24
CA ALA A 73 0.16 16.67 -1.54
C ALA A 73 0.45 15.83 -0.29
N ALA A 74 1.45 16.22 0.52
CA ALA A 74 1.73 15.57 1.81
C ALA A 74 0.52 15.63 2.76
N LYS A 75 -0.13 16.81 2.91
CA LYS A 75 -1.34 16.96 3.72
C LYS A 75 -2.48 16.07 3.23
N LYS A 76 -2.68 15.99 1.92
CA LYS A 76 -3.70 15.11 1.32
C LYS A 76 -3.43 13.65 1.68
N PHE A 77 -2.17 13.21 1.60
CA PHE A 77 -1.77 11.86 1.96
C PHE A 77 -1.99 11.57 3.45
N PHE A 78 -1.56 12.46 4.35
CA PHE A 78 -1.79 12.33 5.79
C PHE A 78 -3.27 12.23 6.15
N ARG A 79 -4.13 13.11 5.61
CA ARG A 79 -5.58 13.04 5.88
C ARG A 79 -6.19 11.72 5.41
N LYS A 80 -5.78 11.26 4.23
CA LYS A 80 -6.24 9.98 3.70
C LYS A 80 -5.81 8.82 4.62
N LEU A 81 -4.54 8.80 5.02
CA LEU A 81 -3.94 7.79 5.87
C LEU A 81 -4.59 7.73 7.26
N LEU A 82 -4.77 8.87 7.92
CA LEU A 82 -5.42 8.95 9.23
C LEU A 82 -6.89 8.51 9.15
N LYS A 83 -7.60 8.92 8.08
CA LYS A 83 -8.99 8.49 7.86
C LYS A 83 -9.10 6.98 7.59
N SER A 84 -8.17 6.40 6.82
CA SER A 84 -8.24 5.00 6.43
C SER A 84 -7.83 4.04 7.54
N THR A 85 -6.91 4.48 8.42
CA THR A 85 -6.46 3.68 9.57
C THR A 85 -7.31 3.90 10.82
N GLY A 86 -7.93 5.07 10.97
CA GLY A 86 -8.75 5.42 12.14
C GLY A 86 -7.95 5.57 13.44
N VAL A 87 -6.62 5.53 13.38
CA VAL A 87 -5.72 5.65 14.53
C VAL A 87 -4.55 6.57 14.18
N ALA A 88 -3.90 7.14 15.21
CA ALA A 88 -2.68 7.91 15.05
C ALA A 88 -1.47 7.08 15.53
N PRO A 89 -0.33 7.12 14.83
CA PRO A 89 0.88 6.46 15.29
C PRO A 89 1.52 7.23 16.44
N ARG A 90 2.35 6.54 17.23
CA ARG A 90 3.29 7.16 18.16
C ARG A 90 4.44 7.83 17.42
N VAL A 91 4.94 7.22 16.35
CA VAL A 91 6.10 7.71 15.58
C VAL A 91 5.86 7.65 14.08
N ILE A 92 6.23 8.72 13.39
CA ILE A 92 6.37 8.75 11.93
C ILE A 92 7.86 8.82 11.58
N VAL A 93 8.28 7.93 10.68
CA VAL A 93 9.61 7.92 10.08
C VAL A 93 9.46 8.29 8.61
N THR A 94 10.21 9.28 8.15
CA THR A 94 10.26 9.66 6.73
C THR A 94 11.70 9.85 6.28
N ASP A 95 11.92 9.97 4.97
CA ASP A 95 13.15 10.59 4.46
C ASP A 95 13.13 12.12 4.72
N LYS A 96 14.13 12.84 4.21
CA LYS A 96 14.36 14.26 4.43
C LYS A 96 13.48 15.19 3.58
N LEU A 97 12.42 14.70 2.94
CA LEU A 97 11.49 15.55 2.19
C LEU A 97 10.78 16.55 3.15
N ARG A 98 11.06 17.84 2.97
CA ARG A 98 10.55 18.93 3.82
C ARG A 98 9.01 19.00 3.89
N SER A 99 8.33 18.55 2.82
CA SER A 99 6.87 18.52 2.74
C SER A 99 6.22 17.69 3.85
N TYR A 100 6.86 16.60 4.31
CA TYR A 100 6.35 15.83 5.44
C TYR A 100 6.36 16.63 6.73
N GLY A 101 7.49 17.24 7.08
CA GLY A 101 7.60 18.05 8.29
C GLY A 101 6.60 19.21 8.29
N ALA A 102 6.43 19.88 7.14
CA ALA A 102 5.46 20.96 6.99
C ALA A 102 3.99 20.50 7.14
N ALA A 103 3.63 19.33 6.61
CA ALA A 103 2.29 18.76 6.76
C ALA A 103 2.04 18.22 8.18
N LYS A 104 3.04 17.56 8.77
CA LYS A 104 3.02 17.02 10.14
C LYS A 104 2.72 18.10 11.15
N LYS A 105 3.43 19.24 11.08
CA LYS A 105 3.26 20.37 12.01
C LYS A 105 1.82 20.86 12.09
N GLU A 106 1.06 20.79 11.00
CA GLU A 106 -0.32 21.27 10.97
C GLU A 106 -1.36 20.19 11.29
N LEU A 107 -1.13 18.95 10.86
CA LEU A 107 -2.14 17.88 10.97
C LEU A 107 -1.98 17.02 12.21
N VAL A 108 -0.74 16.78 12.64
CA VAL A 108 -0.40 15.86 13.73
C VAL A 108 0.82 16.36 14.53
N PRO A 109 0.74 17.57 15.13
CA PRO A 109 1.89 18.21 15.79
C PRO A 109 2.48 17.40 16.95
N GLY A 110 1.67 16.60 17.66
CA GLY A 110 2.10 15.80 18.81
C GLY A 110 2.82 14.48 18.47
N ILE A 111 2.85 14.06 17.20
CA ILE A 111 3.48 12.79 16.82
C ILE A 111 5.00 12.96 16.75
N GLU A 112 5.77 12.00 17.25
CA GLU A 112 7.22 12.00 17.11
C GLU A 112 7.59 11.85 15.62
N HIS A 113 8.43 12.73 15.08
CA HIS A 113 8.86 12.67 13.69
C HIS A 113 10.37 12.45 13.60
N ARG A 114 10.77 11.31 13.02
CA ARG A 114 12.17 10.97 12.77
C ARG A 114 12.48 11.08 11.29
N GLN A 115 13.45 11.90 10.94
CA GLN A 115 13.96 12.03 9.56
C GLN A 115 15.31 11.33 9.46
N HIS A 116 15.33 10.08 9.00
CA HIS A 116 16.57 9.31 8.93
C HIS A 116 16.52 8.28 7.80
N LYS A 117 17.44 8.40 6.83
CA LYS A 117 17.52 7.54 5.65
C LYS A 117 17.51 6.04 6.00
N GLY A 118 18.42 5.61 6.88
CA GLY A 118 18.49 4.19 7.27
C GLY A 118 17.28 3.68 8.04
N LEU A 119 16.51 4.55 8.73
CA LEU A 119 15.30 4.13 9.43
C LEU A 119 14.11 4.03 8.48
N ASN A 120 14.19 4.65 7.28
CA ASN A 120 13.13 4.61 6.27
C ASN A 120 13.23 3.42 5.31
N ASN A 121 14.26 2.56 5.45
CA ASN A 121 14.45 1.34 4.64
C ASN A 121 13.18 0.47 4.54
N ARG A 122 12.31 0.49 5.57
CA ARG A 122 11.04 -0.23 5.56
C ARG A 122 10.09 0.27 4.47
N ALA A 123 9.91 1.58 4.36
CA ALA A 123 9.09 2.17 3.31
C ALA A 123 9.77 2.03 1.94
N GLU A 124 11.07 2.30 1.85
CA GLU A 124 11.84 2.13 0.59
C GLU A 124 11.71 0.71 0.02
N ASN A 125 11.91 -0.31 0.85
CA ASN A 125 11.81 -1.71 0.44
C ASN A 125 10.38 -2.10 0.03
N SER A 126 9.37 -1.44 0.60
CA SER A 126 7.97 -1.70 0.25
C SER A 126 7.60 -1.26 -1.17
N HIS A 127 8.42 -0.43 -1.82
CA HIS A 127 8.24 -0.07 -3.24
C HIS A 127 8.77 -1.12 -4.22
N ARG A 128 9.65 -2.05 -3.80
CA ARG A 128 10.25 -3.05 -4.69
C ARG A 128 9.21 -3.88 -5.45
N PRO A 129 8.16 -4.42 -4.80
CA PRO A 129 7.14 -5.19 -5.52
C PRO A 129 6.37 -4.37 -6.55
N THR A 130 6.07 -3.11 -6.22
CA THR A 130 5.45 -2.18 -7.16
C THR A 130 6.33 -1.95 -8.38
N ARG A 131 7.64 -1.76 -8.19
CA ARG A 131 8.61 -1.60 -9.29
C ARG A 131 8.71 -2.83 -10.18
N VAL A 132 8.78 -4.02 -9.59
CA VAL A 132 8.79 -5.27 -10.36
C VAL A 132 7.53 -5.37 -11.22
N ARG A 133 6.37 -5.04 -10.65
CA ARG A 133 5.10 -5.12 -11.35
C ARG A 133 4.96 -4.05 -12.43
N GLU A 134 5.36 -2.81 -12.14
CA GLU A 134 5.43 -1.70 -13.10
C GLU A 134 6.26 -2.09 -14.34
N ARG A 135 7.46 -2.65 -14.13
CA ARG A 135 8.33 -3.08 -15.23
C ARG A 135 7.70 -4.20 -16.07
N ARG A 136 7.18 -5.24 -15.41
CA ARG A 136 6.53 -6.37 -16.10
C ARG A 136 5.30 -5.97 -16.92
N MET A 137 4.61 -4.89 -16.54
CA MET A 137 3.43 -4.39 -17.25
C MET A 137 3.77 -3.34 -18.32
N GLY A 138 5.06 -3.07 -18.58
CA GLY A 138 5.46 -2.03 -19.54
C GLY A 138 5.09 -0.62 -19.09
N ARG A 139 5.19 -0.35 -17.78
CA ARG A 139 4.82 0.90 -17.09
C ARG A 139 3.31 1.20 -17.10
N PHE A 140 2.88 2.01 -16.15
CA PHE A 140 1.50 2.47 -16.10
C PHE A 140 1.18 3.45 -17.22
N LYS A 141 -0.06 3.40 -17.74
CA LYS A 141 -0.51 4.24 -18.86
C LYS A 141 -1.31 5.47 -18.44
N SER A 142 -1.82 5.49 -17.21
CA SER A 142 -2.53 6.63 -16.62
C SER A 142 -2.40 6.64 -15.09
N PRO A 143 -2.44 7.83 -14.44
CA PRO A 143 -2.36 7.92 -12.98
C PRO A 143 -3.57 7.27 -12.29
N GLY A 144 -4.77 7.43 -12.84
CA GLY A 144 -5.98 6.78 -12.30
C GLY A 144 -5.93 5.25 -12.41
N GLY A 145 -5.42 4.72 -13.53
CA GLY A 145 -5.20 3.29 -13.71
C GLY A 145 -4.13 2.74 -12.76
N ALA A 146 -3.04 3.48 -12.54
CA ALA A 146 -2.02 3.14 -11.55
C ALA A 146 -2.60 3.11 -10.14
N GLN A 147 -3.35 4.16 -9.74
CA GLN A 147 -4.01 4.23 -8.44
C GLN A 147 -4.97 3.05 -8.22
N GLN A 148 -5.84 2.76 -9.20
CA GLN A 148 -6.80 1.64 -9.10
C GLN A 148 -6.07 0.30 -8.99
N PHE A 149 -5.05 0.08 -9.80
CA PHE A 149 -4.25 -1.15 -9.75
C PHE A 149 -3.57 -1.32 -8.39
N LEU A 150 -2.83 -0.30 -7.94
CA LEU A 150 -2.06 -0.39 -6.69
C LEU A 150 -2.98 -0.53 -5.47
N ALA A 151 -4.13 0.15 -5.48
CA ALA A 151 -5.08 0.12 -4.36
C ALA A 151 -5.67 -1.27 -4.11
N ALA A 152 -5.67 -2.13 -5.13
CA ALA A 152 -6.05 -3.53 -5.02
C ALA A 152 -4.84 -4.46 -4.88
N PHE A 153 -3.78 -4.23 -5.66
CA PHE A 153 -2.59 -5.06 -5.69
C PHE A 153 -1.86 -5.11 -4.35
N ASP A 154 -1.67 -3.98 -3.67
CA ASP A 154 -0.88 -3.95 -2.43
C ASP A 154 -1.53 -4.73 -1.28
N PRO A 155 -2.82 -4.55 -0.95
CA PRO A 155 -3.48 -5.36 0.07
C PRO A 155 -3.47 -6.86 -0.27
N ILE A 156 -3.79 -7.23 -1.51
CA ILE A 156 -3.84 -8.63 -1.95
C ILE A 156 -2.45 -9.26 -1.85
N ARG A 157 -1.42 -8.57 -2.36
CA ARG A 157 -0.05 -9.08 -2.30
C ARG A 157 0.43 -9.22 -0.86
N SER A 158 0.22 -8.20 -0.02
CA SER A 158 0.60 -8.26 1.40
C SER A 158 -0.09 -9.41 2.12
N TYR A 159 -1.34 -9.70 1.74
CA TYR A 159 -2.11 -10.83 2.27
C TYR A 159 -1.56 -12.19 1.83
N PHE A 160 -0.98 -12.35 0.64
CA PHE A 160 -0.43 -13.64 0.21
C PHE A 160 1.08 -13.82 0.42
N HIS A 161 1.77 -12.77 0.87
CA HIS A 161 3.19 -12.81 1.17
C HIS A 161 3.46 -12.38 2.63
N PRO A 162 3.06 -13.20 3.63
CA PRO A 162 3.47 -12.98 5.01
C PRO A 162 5.00 -13.04 5.14
N HIS A 163 5.54 -12.39 6.17
CA HIS A 163 6.97 -12.34 6.42
C HIS A 163 7.53 -13.71 6.83
N GLN A 164 7.84 -14.55 5.84
CA GLN A 164 8.31 -15.93 6.00
C GLN A 164 9.55 -16.05 6.90
N HIS A 165 10.46 -15.06 6.87
CA HIS A 165 11.69 -15.08 7.66
C HIS A 165 11.49 -14.96 9.19
N ARG A 166 10.26 -14.72 9.65
CA ARG A 166 9.91 -14.62 11.08
C ARG A 166 9.06 -15.80 11.57
N GLN A 167 8.84 -16.81 10.71
CA GLN A 167 7.96 -17.93 10.99
C GLN A 167 8.69 -19.23 10.72
N SER A 168 8.48 -20.23 11.57
CA SER A 168 8.80 -21.61 11.23
C SER A 168 8.01 -22.05 9.99
N ALA A 169 8.49 -23.08 9.31
CA ALA A 169 7.79 -23.64 8.15
C ALA A 169 6.36 -24.12 8.49
N THR A 170 6.14 -24.56 9.73
CA THR A 170 4.83 -25.01 10.24
C THR A 170 3.87 -23.84 10.43
N GLU A 171 4.31 -22.77 11.08
CA GLU A 171 3.51 -21.55 11.30
C GLU A 171 3.17 -20.86 9.98
N TYR A 172 4.13 -20.81 9.04
CA TYR A 172 3.90 -20.27 7.71
C TYR A 172 2.81 -21.07 6.98
N ARG A 173 2.90 -22.41 6.99
CA ARG A 173 1.88 -23.28 6.38
C ARG A 173 0.51 -23.12 7.04
N ALA A 174 0.45 -22.97 8.36
CA ALA A 174 -0.80 -22.71 9.07
C ALA A 174 -1.40 -21.34 8.70
N THR A 175 -0.57 -20.30 8.67
CA THR A 175 -0.95 -18.94 8.23
C THR A 175 -1.52 -18.97 6.82
N MET A 176 -0.84 -19.62 5.87
CA MET A 176 -1.30 -19.69 4.49
C MET A 176 -2.58 -20.50 4.33
N ARG A 177 -2.77 -21.59 5.10
CA ARG A 177 -4.03 -22.34 5.14
C ARG A 177 -5.19 -21.46 5.58
N GLN A 178 -5.02 -20.70 6.67
CA GLN A 178 -6.05 -19.77 7.13
C GLN A 178 -6.36 -18.70 6.09
N ARG A 179 -5.32 -18.06 5.53
CA ARG A 179 -5.49 -17.00 4.52
C ARG A 179 -6.17 -17.49 3.24
N LEU A 180 -5.90 -18.73 2.82
CA LEU A 180 -6.61 -19.34 1.69
C LEU A 180 -8.09 -19.62 2.01
N SER A 181 -8.40 -20.01 3.25
CA SER A 181 -9.78 -20.21 3.71
C SER A 181 -10.57 -18.89 3.73
N ASP A 182 -9.99 -17.85 4.32
CA ASP A 182 -10.53 -16.48 4.32
C ASP A 182 -10.72 -15.96 2.89
N TRP A 183 -9.74 -16.21 2.00
CA TRP A 183 -9.84 -15.81 0.60
C TRP A 183 -11.06 -16.41 -0.10
N ARG A 184 -11.36 -17.69 0.14
CA ARG A 184 -12.56 -18.33 -0.40
C ARG A 184 -13.84 -17.66 0.09
N GLN A 185 -13.86 -17.14 1.32
CA GLN A 185 -14.98 -16.35 1.82
C GLN A 185 -15.07 -14.99 1.12
N PHE A 186 -13.94 -14.29 0.95
CA PHE A 186 -13.89 -13.01 0.22
C PHE A 186 -14.40 -13.15 -1.21
N THR A 187 -14.01 -14.21 -1.92
CA THR A 187 -14.41 -14.42 -3.31
C THR A 187 -15.87 -14.78 -3.45
N ARG A 188 -16.42 -15.60 -2.54
CA ARG A 188 -17.86 -15.93 -2.51
C ARG A 188 -18.73 -14.71 -2.22
N LEU A 189 -18.32 -13.84 -1.29
CA LEU A 189 -19.08 -12.63 -0.96
C LEU A 189 -19.10 -11.62 -2.11
N ALA A 190 -18.04 -11.55 -2.93
CA ALA A 190 -18.02 -10.63 -4.08
C ALA A 190 -18.69 -11.20 -5.34
N SER A 191 -19.02 -12.49 -5.38
CA SER A 191 -19.80 -13.10 -6.47
C SER A 191 -21.31 -12.96 -6.30
N VAL A 192 -21.78 -12.56 -5.13
CA VAL A 192 -23.21 -12.41 -4.78
C VAL A 192 -23.66 -10.94 -4.78
N ALA A 193 -22.73 -9.98 -4.89
CA ALA A 193 -22.99 -8.54 -4.93
C ALA A 193 -22.71 -7.96 -6.33
#